data_AF-A0A8J5N287-F1
#
_entry.id   AF-A0A8J5N287-F1
#
_cell.length_a   1.000
_cell.length_b   1.000
_cell.length_c   1.000
_cell.angle_alpha   90.00
_cell.angle_beta   90.00
_cell.angle_gamma   90.00
#
_symmetry.space_group_name_H-M   'P 1'
#
loop_
_entity.id
_entity.type
_entity.pdbx_description
1 polymer ?
#
loop_
_entity_poly.entity_id
_entity_poly.type
_entity_poly.pdbx_seq_one_letter_code
_entity_poly.pdbx_strand_id
1 'polypeptide(L)'
;VAREHQQLNVDVVSIQPFKGELYEMYNADETGLFWNSLPNSTMASWRESNIPGLEASKQCVSLLLFANAGGDNLLVSWCGNKSNKMAWFTREFFEGCFHHVFVHAVRQFQMTIHGVPRQEVKALLIFDND
;
A
#
# COMPACT_ATOMS: atom_id res chain seq x y z
N VAL A 1 4.95 24.95 -47.60
CA VAL A 1 5.65 23.98 -46.72
C VAL A 1 4.78 23.76 -45.50
N ALA A 2 3.77 22.90 -45.63
CA ALA A 2 2.93 22.48 -44.52
C ALA A 2 3.60 21.27 -43.87
N ARG A 3 3.85 21.33 -42.56
CA ARG A 3 4.39 20.21 -41.80
C ARG A 3 3.23 19.27 -41.49
N GLU A 4 3.25 18.07 -42.07
CA GLU A 4 2.40 16.97 -41.64
C GLU A 4 2.80 16.58 -40.22
N HIS A 5 1.84 16.71 -39.30
CA HIS A 5 1.94 16.16 -37.96
C HIS A 5 1.69 14.64 -38.07
N GLN A 6 2.74 13.86 -37.90
CA GLN A 6 2.65 12.42 -37.78
C GLN A 6 1.99 12.10 -36.42
N GLN A 7 0.71 11.78 -36.45
CA GLN A 7 -0.06 11.38 -35.28
C GLN A 7 0.42 9.98 -34.87
N LEU A 8 1.06 9.88 -33.70
CA LEU A 8 1.47 8.59 -33.14
C LEU A 8 0.22 7.75 -32.89
N ASN A 9 0.15 6.56 -33.50
CA ASN A 9 -0.84 5.54 -33.19
C ASN A 9 -0.67 5.15 -31.72
N VAL A 10 -1.49 5.71 -30.85
CA VAL A 10 -1.71 5.15 -29.52
C VAL A 10 -2.68 4.01 -29.74
N ASP A 11 -2.19 2.78 -29.73
CA ASP A 11 -3.05 1.60 -29.65
C ASP A 11 -3.91 1.76 -28.40
N VAL A 12 -5.19 2.08 -28.59
CA VAL A 12 -6.17 2.08 -27.52
C VAL A 12 -6.30 0.62 -27.10
N VAL A 13 -5.53 0.23 -26.09
CA VAL A 13 -5.68 -1.07 -25.43
C VAL A 13 -7.12 -1.13 -24.95
N SER A 14 -7.91 -2.00 -25.57
CA SER A 14 -9.31 -2.23 -25.21
C SER A 14 -9.37 -2.67 -23.73
N ILE A 15 -9.69 -1.74 -22.84
CA ILE A 15 -9.93 -2.03 -21.43
C ILE A 15 -11.16 -2.92 -21.35
N GLN A 16 -10.97 -4.22 -21.11
CA GLN A 16 -12.09 -5.10 -20.83
C GLN A 16 -12.56 -4.85 -19.38
N PRO A 17 -13.86 -4.65 -19.14
CA PRO A 17 -14.37 -4.52 -17.78
C PRO A 17 -14.11 -5.82 -17.02
N PHE A 18 -13.43 -5.72 -15.87
CA PHE A 18 -13.35 -6.84 -14.96
C PHE A 18 -14.76 -7.19 -14.49
N LYS A 19 -15.18 -8.42 -14.73
CA LYS A 19 -16.48 -8.95 -14.30
C LYS A 19 -16.28 -9.71 -12.99
N GLY A 20 -16.53 -9.03 -11.88
CA GLY A 20 -16.46 -9.60 -10.54
C GLY A 20 -17.14 -8.70 -9.52
N GLU A 21 -17.18 -9.17 -8.28
CA GLU A 21 -17.85 -8.49 -7.18
C GLU A 21 -16.90 -7.52 -6.46
N LEU A 22 -17.46 -6.53 -5.77
CA LEU A 22 -16.66 -5.52 -5.04
C LEU A 22 -15.76 -6.13 -3.95
N TYR A 23 -16.14 -7.28 -3.40
CA TYR A 23 -15.35 -8.01 -2.41
C TYR A 23 -14.17 -8.80 -3.03
N GLU A 24 -14.06 -8.85 -4.36
CA GLU A 24 -12.97 -9.51 -5.07
C GLU A 24 -11.87 -8.52 -5.46
N MET A 25 -12.16 -7.22 -5.52
CA MET A 25 -11.21 -6.18 -5.92
C MET A 25 -10.52 -5.60 -4.70
N TYR A 26 -9.20 -5.57 -4.70
CA TYR A 26 -8.38 -5.02 -3.62
C TYR A 26 -7.40 -4.00 -4.17
N ASN A 27 -7.25 -2.89 -3.44
CA ASN A 27 -6.10 -2.02 -3.57
C ASN A 27 -5.10 -2.34 -2.45
N ALA A 28 -3.82 -2.20 -2.73
CA ALA A 28 -2.80 -2.23 -1.70
C ALA A 28 -1.81 -1.08 -1.84
N ASP A 29 -1.44 -0.51 -0.69
CA ASP A 29 -0.55 0.63 -0.63
C ASP A 29 0.24 0.63 0.69
N GLU A 30 1.43 1.21 0.66
CA GLU A 30 2.26 1.44 1.83
C GLU A 30 1.92 2.80 2.46
N THR A 31 1.67 2.82 3.77
CA THR A 31 1.51 4.08 4.50
C THR A 31 2.47 4.18 5.67
N GLY A 32 3.05 5.37 5.85
CA GLY A 32 3.89 5.70 6.98
C GLY A 32 3.07 6.27 8.15
N LEU A 33 3.07 5.60 9.29
CA LEU A 33 2.53 6.08 10.55
C LEU A 33 3.66 6.67 11.41
N PHE A 34 3.63 7.98 11.62
CA PHE A 34 4.60 8.67 12.47
C PHE A 34 4.15 8.65 13.92
N TRP A 35 4.91 7.99 14.79
CA TRP A 35 4.69 8.00 16.23
C TRP A 35 5.85 8.74 16.90
N ASN A 36 5.56 9.71 17.77
CA ASN A 36 6.54 10.60 18.41
C ASN A 36 7.15 11.71 17.53
N SER A 37 6.40 12.24 16.55
CA SER A 37 6.71 13.57 16.01
C SER A 37 6.41 14.61 17.10
N LEU A 38 7.42 15.02 17.86
CA LEU A 38 7.31 16.20 18.70
C LEU A 38 6.80 17.37 17.83
N PRO A 39 5.87 18.21 18.31
CA PRO A 39 5.54 19.42 17.59
C PRO A 39 6.85 20.20 17.38
N ASN A 40 7.16 20.56 16.14
CA ASN A 40 8.32 21.41 15.82
C ASN A 40 8.28 22.77 16.55
N SER A 41 7.19 23.09 17.25
CA SER A 41 6.86 24.38 17.84
C SER A 41 6.84 24.43 19.37
N THR A 42 7.40 23.47 20.08
CA THR A 42 7.61 23.64 21.53
C THR A 42 8.92 24.39 21.76
N MET A 43 8.96 25.39 22.65
CA MET A 43 10.19 26.18 22.95
C MET A 43 11.43 25.33 23.30
N ALA A 44 11.24 24.06 23.67
CA ALA A 44 12.32 23.10 23.86
C ALA A 44 13.02 22.67 22.54
N SER A 45 12.30 22.55 21.41
CA SER A 45 12.87 22.10 20.13
C SER A 45 13.89 23.09 19.56
N TRP A 46 13.69 24.39 19.76
CA TRP A 46 14.63 25.44 19.34
C TRP A 46 15.94 25.40 20.14
N ARG A 47 15.87 24.95 21.39
CA ARG A 47 17.04 24.83 22.28
C ARG A 47 17.80 23.52 22.03
N GLU A 48 17.09 22.49 21.60
CA GLU A 48 17.62 21.16 21.26
C GLU A 48 18.17 21.08 19.83
N SER A 49 17.61 21.80 18.87
CA SER A 49 18.11 21.87 17.47
C SER A 49 19.50 22.51 17.35
N ASN A 50 19.92 23.24 18.37
CA ASN A 50 21.25 23.84 18.47
C ASN A 50 22.27 22.96 19.22
N ILE A 51 21.91 21.73 19.61
CA ILE A 51 22.84 20.78 20.21
C ILE A 51 23.41 19.90 19.08
N PRO A 52 24.71 20.01 18.75
CA PRO A 52 25.32 19.15 17.75
C PRO A 52 25.22 17.69 18.20
N GLY A 53 24.38 16.90 17.54
CA GLY A 53 24.20 15.47 17.83
C GLY A 53 22.81 15.05 18.36
N LEU A 54 21.87 15.97 18.55
CA LEU A 54 20.48 15.64 18.95
C LEU A 54 19.51 15.85 17.78
N GLU A 55 19.51 14.94 16.80
CA GLU A 55 18.40 14.89 15.84
C GLU A 55 17.16 14.34 16.56
N ALA A 56 16.08 15.12 16.60
CA ALA A 56 14.77 14.63 17.02
C ALA A 56 14.39 13.44 16.13
N SER A 57 14.48 12.22 16.67
CA SER A 57 14.25 11.00 15.92
C SER A 57 12.78 10.92 15.53
N LYS A 58 12.46 11.21 14.27
CA LYS A 58 11.15 10.89 13.69
C LYS A 58 11.07 9.37 13.56
N GLN A 59 10.36 8.71 14.47
CA GLN A 59 10.06 7.29 14.33
C GLN A 59 8.85 7.15 13.41
N CYS A 60 9.09 6.60 12.23
CA CYS A 60 8.04 6.23 11.28
C CYS A 60 7.95 4.71 11.22
N VAL A 61 6.73 4.23 11.37
CA VAL A 61 6.33 2.86 11.12
C VAL A 61 5.78 2.80 9.71
N SER A 62 6.28 1.88 8.89
CA SER A 62 5.63 1.55 7.62
C SER A 62 4.60 0.45 7.83
N LEU A 63 3.43 0.62 7.23
CA LEU A 63 2.34 -0.35 7.21
C LEU A 63 1.97 -0.63 5.75
N LEU A 64 1.72 -1.90 5.44
CA LEU A 64 1.12 -2.31 4.17
C LEU A 64 -0.35 -2.60 4.40
N LEU A 65 -1.20 -1.91 3.65
CA LEU A 65 -2.64 -2.05 3.75
C LEU A 65 -3.17 -2.75 2.51
N PHE A 66 -4.17 -3.61 2.72
CA PHE A 66 -5.00 -4.15 1.64
C PHE A 66 -6.44 -3.81 1.98
N ALA A 67 -7.12 -3.12 1.06
CA ALA A 67 -8.52 -2.75 1.24
C ALA A 67 -9.33 -3.21 0.04
N ASN A 68 -10.46 -3.86 0.28
CA ASN A 68 -11.34 -4.22 -0.81
C ASN A 68 -12.18 -3.02 -1.30
N ALA A 69 -12.68 -3.09 -2.52
CA ALA A 69 -13.50 -2.02 -3.11
C ALA A 69 -14.85 -1.82 -2.38
N GLY A 70 -15.35 -2.85 -1.68
CA GLY A 70 -16.55 -2.77 -0.85
C GLY A 70 -16.32 -2.08 0.51
N GLY A 71 -15.07 -1.93 0.96
CA GLY A 71 -14.71 -1.32 2.24
C GLY A 71 -15.04 -2.13 3.50
N ASP A 72 -15.45 -3.40 3.35
CA ASP A 72 -15.79 -4.33 4.44
C ASP A 72 -14.66 -5.29 4.81
N ASN A 73 -13.55 -5.26 4.07
CA ASN A 73 -12.35 -6.04 4.31
C ASN A 73 -11.10 -5.16 4.22
N LEU A 74 -10.59 -4.74 5.39
CA LEU A 74 -9.34 -4.02 5.55
C LEU A 74 -8.32 -4.90 6.28
N LEU A 75 -7.16 -5.10 5.67
CA LEU A 75 -6.04 -5.85 6.23
C LEU A 75 -4.88 -4.89 6.44
N VAL A 76 -4.23 -4.98 7.60
CA VAL A 76 -3.07 -4.16 7.94
C VAL A 76 -1.93 -5.09 8.32
N SER A 77 -0.80 -4.95 7.63
CA SER A 77 0.43 -5.66 7.95
C SER A 77 1.52 -4.69 8.38
N TRP A 78 2.28 -5.08 9.39
CA TRP A 78 3.36 -4.28 9.95
C TRP A 78 4.67 -4.49 9.18
N CYS A 79 5.25 -3.43 8.62
CA CYS A 79 6.48 -3.49 7.82
C CYS A 79 7.76 -3.12 8.58
N GLY A 80 7.66 -2.75 9.85
CA GLY A 80 8.82 -2.37 10.68
C GLY A 80 8.92 -0.87 10.93
N ASN A 81 9.82 -0.53 11.86
CA ASN A 81 10.28 0.83 12.14
C ASN A 81 11.55 1.09 11.32
N LYS A 82 11.59 2.11 10.48
CA LYS A 82 12.85 2.54 9.85
C LYS A 82 12.95 4.06 9.79
N SER A 83 13.88 4.58 10.57
CA SER A 83 14.31 5.98 10.60
C SER A 83 15.23 6.37 9.42
N ASN A 84 15.42 5.52 8.39
CA ASN A 84 16.42 5.74 7.34
C ASN A 84 15.87 5.54 5.92
N LYS A 85 16.36 6.41 5.03
CA LYS A 85 15.73 6.91 3.80
C LYS A 85 15.81 6.05 2.53
N MET A 86 16.25 4.79 2.55
CA MET A 86 16.46 4.07 1.27
C MET A 86 16.16 2.58 1.40
N ALA A 87 15.43 2.04 0.43
CA ALA A 87 14.80 0.71 0.37
C ALA A 87 13.53 0.59 1.23
N TRP A 88 12.54 1.39 0.84
CA TRP A 88 11.13 1.15 1.10
C TRP A 88 10.72 -0.23 0.54
N PHE A 89 10.01 -1.03 1.32
CA PHE A 89 9.40 -2.30 0.92
C PHE A 89 10.22 -3.32 0.08
N THR A 90 10.82 -4.33 0.73
CA THR A 90 11.50 -5.40 -0.02
C THR A 90 10.52 -6.43 -0.57
N ARG A 91 10.88 -7.07 -1.69
CA ARG A 91 10.09 -8.15 -2.31
C ARG A 91 9.82 -9.29 -1.34
N GLU A 92 10.80 -9.67 -0.52
CA GLU A 92 10.66 -10.77 0.44
C GLU A 92 9.61 -10.45 1.51
N PHE A 93 9.56 -9.18 1.93
CA PHE A 93 8.55 -8.72 2.85
C PHE A 93 7.16 -8.74 2.20
N PHE A 94 7.04 -8.23 0.95
CA PHE A 94 5.79 -8.32 0.19
C PHE A 94 5.30 -9.76 0.05
N GLU A 95 6.15 -10.67 -0.42
CA GLU A 95 5.80 -12.07 -0.63
C GLU A 95 5.30 -12.70 0.67
N GLY A 96 5.96 -12.40 1.79
CA GLY A 96 5.52 -12.81 3.13
C GLY A 96 4.12 -12.31 3.47
N CYS A 97 3.88 -11.00 3.35
CA CYS A 97 2.58 -10.41 3.64
C CYS A 97 1.49 -10.89 2.67
N PHE A 98 1.81 -11.00 1.38
CA PHE A 98 0.89 -11.43 0.36
C PHE A 98 0.42 -12.87 0.63
N HIS A 99 1.35 -13.80 0.84
CA HIS A 99 0.99 -15.20 1.01
C HIS A 99 0.40 -15.50 2.38
N HIS A 100 0.99 -14.96 3.46
CA HIS A 100 0.60 -15.32 4.82
C HIS A 100 -0.53 -14.47 5.40
N VAL A 101 -0.66 -13.21 4.97
CA VAL A 101 -1.70 -12.30 5.48
C VAL A 101 -2.81 -12.15 4.46
N PHE A 102 -2.51 -11.62 3.27
CA PHE A 102 -3.53 -11.27 2.28
C PHE A 102 -4.29 -12.50 1.78
N VAL A 103 -3.61 -13.48 1.16
CA VAL A 103 -4.26 -14.66 0.57
C VAL A 103 -5.06 -15.45 1.62
N HIS A 104 -4.52 -15.60 2.83
CA HIS A 104 -5.23 -16.28 3.90
C HIS A 104 -6.48 -15.51 4.33
N ALA A 105 -6.36 -14.22 4.58
CA ALA A 105 -7.48 -13.41 5.06
C ALA A 105 -8.59 -13.27 4.01
N VAL A 106 -8.25 -13.03 2.75
CA VAL A 106 -9.23 -12.94 1.65
C VAL A 106 -9.99 -14.26 1.48
N ARG A 107 -9.28 -15.40 1.53
CA ARG A 107 -9.93 -16.73 1.50
C ARG A 107 -10.94 -16.89 2.62
N GLN A 108 -10.55 -16.62 3.86
CA GLN A 108 -11.45 -16.75 5.00
C GLN A 108 -12.64 -15.80 4.87
N PHE A 109 -12.38 -14.54 4.50
CA PHE A 109 -13.42 -13.54 4.33
C PHE A 109 -14.46 -13.96 3.29
N GLN A 110 -14.04 -14.35 2.09
CA GLN A 110 -14.98 -14.76 1.04
C GLN A 110 -15.73 -16.06 1.38
N MET A 111 -15.06 -17.04 2.00
CA MET A 111 -15.72 -18.29 2.41
C MET A 111 -16.72 -18.08 3.53
N THR A 112 -16.39 -17.26 4.53
CA THR A 112 -17.21 -17.10 5.74
C THR A 112 -18.30 -16.06 5.59
N ILE A 113 -18.00 -14.92 4.95
CA ILE A 113 -18.94 -13.79 4.83
C ILE A 113 -19.80 -13.92 3.57
N HIS A 114 -19.20 -14.33 2.45
CA HIS A 114 -19.90 -14.43 1.16
C HIS A 114 -20.27 -15.86 0.76
N GLY A 115 -19.88 -16.87 1.54
CA GLY A 115 -20.22 -18.28 1.26
C GLY A 115 -19.55 -18.85 0.01
N VAL A 116 -18.47 -18.22 -0.48
CA VAL A 116 -17.78 -18.63 -1.71
C VAL A 116 -17.09 -19.97 -1.51
N PRO A 117 -17.27 -20.96 -2.40
CA PRO A 117 -16.52 -22.21 -2.34
C PRO A 117 -15.02 -21.99 -2.46
N ARG A 118 -14.21 -22.78 -1.74
CA ARG A 118 -12.74 -22.61 -1.70
C ARG A 118 -12.08 -22.58 -3.08
N GLN A 119 -12.63 -23.31 -4.05
CA GLN A 119 -12.10 -23.40 -5.42
C GLN A 119 -12.43 -22.17 -6.28
N GLU A 120 -13.44 -21.41 -5.88
CA GLU A 120 -13.94 -20.24 -6.61
C GLU A 120 -13.42 -18.92 -6.04
N VAL A 121 -12.79 -18.96 -4.86
CA VAL A 121 -12.14 -17.78 -4.26
C VAL A 121 -11.12 -17.20 -5.22
N LYS A 122 -11.32 -15.94 -5.58
CA LYS A 122 -10.43 -15.16 -6.43
C LYS A 122 -10.36 -13.72 -5.92
N ALA A 123 -9.25 -13.07 -6.22
CA ALA A 123 -9.05 -11.66 -5.91
C ALA A 123 -8.25 -11.00 -7.02
N LEU A 124 -8.64 -9.77 -7.37
CA LEU A 124 -7.87 -8.86 -8.17
C LEU A 124 -7.15 -7.90 -7.22
N LEU A 125 -5.83 -8.01 -7.10
CA LEU A 125 -5.01 -7.08 -6.34
C LEU A 125 -4.44 -6.04 -7.31
N ILE A 126 -4.77 -4.78 -7.06
CA ILE A 126 -4.16 -3.61 -7.70
C ILE A 126 -3.04 -3.15 -6.77
N PHE A 127 -1.85 -3.04 -7.32
CA PHE A 127 -0.64 -2.65 -6.60
C PHE A 127 0.23 -1.82 -7.55
N ASP A 128 0.79 -0.72 -7.04
CA ASP A 128 1.61 0.17 -7.84
C ASP A 128 2.98 -0.46 -8.15
N ASN A 129 3.51 -0.13 -9.33
CA ASN A 129 4.83 -0.56 -9.78
C ASN A 129 5.81 0.61 -9.68
N ASP A 130 6.18 0.92 -8.45
CA ASP A 130 7.16 1.95 -8.10
C ASP A 130 8.61 1.43 -8.15
#